data_AF-K1R989-F1
#
_entry.id   AF-K1R989-F1
#
_cell.length_a   1.000
_cell.length_b   1.000
_cell.length_c   1.000
_cell.angle_alpha   90.00
_cell.angle_beta   90.00
_cell.angle_gamma   90.00
#
_symmetry.space_group_name_H-M   'P 1'
#
loop_
_entity.id
_entity.type
_entity.pdbx_description
1 polymer ?
#
loop_
_entity_poly.entity_id
_entity_poly.type
_entity_poly.pdbx_seq_one_letter_code
_entity_poly.pdbx_strand_id
1 'polypeptide(L)'
;QGTQREQAEKAITIPAQEDAFNSIRTEYSDMLKNQLSKGNNGLVKHKYITFTVEADNKAAAKSRLSRIETDVFNNFKVLGVTARPLSGYERLKVLHGGIPPGGRAVLLFL
;
A
#
# COMPACT_ATOMS: atom_id res chain seq x y z
N GLN A 1 1.86 0.50 13.53
CA GLN A 1 1.69 -0.55 12.50
C GLN A 1 1.25 -1.92 13.06
N GLY A 2 0.97 -2.07 14.37
CA GLY A 2 0.60 -3.37 14.97
C GLY A 2 -0.90 -3.74 14.94
N THR A 3 -1.81 -2.77 14.81
CA THR A 3 -3.24 -2.96 15.10
C THR A 3 -4.02 -3.82 14.09
N GLN A 4 -3.65 -3.80 12.80
CA GLN A 4 -4.36 -4.58 11.78
C GLN A 4 -3.93 -6.04 11.72
N ARG A 5 -2.67 -6.33 12.05
CA ARG A 5 -2.15 -7.70 12.07
C ARG A 5 -2.76 -8.48 13.23
N GLU A 6 -2.87 -7.83 14.41
CA GLU A 6 -3.58 -8.39 15.57
C GLU A 6 -5.07 -8.61 15.30
N GLN A 7 -5.74 -7.71 14.57
CA GLN A 7 -7.16 -7.91 14.20
C GLN A 7 -7.33 -9.08 13.22
N ALA A 8 -6.43 -9.20 12.24
CA ALA A 8 -6.44 -10.33 11.31
C ALA A 8 -6.14 -11.66 12.02
N GLU A 9 -5.20 -11.69 12.96
CA GLU A 9 -4.86 -12.86 13.78
C GLU A 9 -6.04 -13.33 14.65
N LYS A 10 -6.79 -12.38 15.22
CA LYS A 10 -8.03 -12.69 15.96
C LYS A 10 -9.13 -13.24 15.05
N ALA A 11 -9.27 -12.72 13.83
CA ALA A 11 -10.30 -13.15 12.89
C ALA A 11 -10.06 -14.57 12.32
N ILE A 12 -8.82 -15.03 12.26
CA ILE A 12 -8.47 -16.37 11.72
C ILE A 12 -8.35 -17.45 12.80
N THR A 13 -8.50 -17.08 14.08
CA THR A 13 -8.46 -18.04 15.19
C THR A 13 -9.85 -18.67 15.36
N ILE A 14 -9.98 -19.96 15.02
CA ILE A 14 -11.23 -20.69 15.14
C ILE A 14 -11.20 -21.51 16.44
N PRO A 15 -12.12 -21.29 17.40
CA PRO A 15 -12.14 -22.02 18.64
C PRO A 15 -12.58 -23.47 18.45
N ALA A 16 -12.12 -24.36 19.33
CA ALA A 16 -12.60 -25.74 19.40
C ALA A 16 -14.06 -25.80 19.86
N GLN A 17 -14.79 -26.83 19.42
CA GLN A 17 -16.18 -27.10 19.82
C GLN A 17 -16.32 -28.55 20.25
N GLU A 18 -17.39 -28.90 20.97
CA GLU A 18 -17.68 -30.29 21.37
C GLU A 18 -18.29 -31.09 20.21
N ASP A 19 -17.50 -31.30 19.16
CA ASP A 19 -17.85 -32.14 18.02
C ASP A 19 -16.61 -32.82 17.41
N ALA A 20 -16.85 -33.65 16.39
CA ALA A 20 -15.81 -34.42 15.71
C ALA A 20 -14.97 -33.62 14.70
N PHE A 21 -15.19 -32.31 14.55
CA PHE A 21 -14.58 -31.50 13.48
C PHE A 21 -13.36 -30.68 13.93
N ASN A 22 -12.91 -30.83 15.17
CA ASN A 22 -11.77 -30.06 15.69
C ASN A 22 -10.45 -30.28 14.92
N SER A 23 -10.26 -31.48 14.33
CA SER A 23 -9.12 -31.76 13.44
C SER A 23 -9.14 -30.85 12.22
N ILE A 24 -10.30 -30.71 11.57
CA ILE A 24 -10.52 -29.85 10.41
C ILE A 24 -10.39 -28.37 10.78
N ARG A 25 -10.93 -27.95 11.94
CA ARG A 25 -10.78 -26.55 12.42
C ARG A 25 -9.32 -26.16 12.61
N THR A 26 -8.51 -27.08 13.13
CA THR A 26 -7.08 -26.86 13.37
C THR A 26 -6.34 -26.72 12.04
N GLU A 27 -6.54 -27.66 11.13
CA GLU A 27 -5.91 -27.64 9.80
C GLU A 27 -6.27 -26.36 9.02
N TYR A 28 -7.55 -25.97 9.05
CA TYR A 28 -8.01 -24.76 8.38
C TYR A 28 -7.44 -23.48 9.02
N SER A 29 -7.38 -23.42 10.36
CA SER A 29 -6.75 -22.29 11.07
C SER A 29 -5.26 -22.17 10.75
N ASP A 30 -4.55 -23.29 10.64
CA ASP A 30 -3.12 -23.32 10.30
C ASP A 30 -2.88 -22.92 8.84
N MET A 31 -3.77 -23.32 7.93
CA MET A 31 -3.76 -22.82 6.55
C MET A 31 -3.95 -21.30 6.50
N LEU A 32 -4.92 -20.75 7.25
CA LEU A 32 -5.17 -19.30 7.30
C LEU A 32 -3.98 -18.53 7.90
N LYS A 33 -3.36 -19.05 8.97
CA LYS A 33 -2.14 -18.46 9.57
C LYS A 33 -0.97 -18.48 8.59
N ASN A 34 -0.81 -19.57 7.84
CA ASN A 34 0.21 -19.68 6.79
C ASN A 34 -0.04 -18.73 5.62
N GLN A 35 -1.29 -18.49 5.24
CA GLN A 35 -1.63 -17.45 4.27
C GLN A 35 -1.27 -16.07 4.84
N LEU A 36 -1.64 -15.81 6.10
CA LEU A 36 -1.38 -14.56 6.82
C LEU A 36 0.12 -14.23 6.88
N SER A 37 0.96 -15.23 7.18
CA SER A 37 2.41 -15.09 7.33
C SER A 37 3.12 -14.89 5.99
N LYS A 38 2.64 -15.54 4.92
CA LYS A 38 3.14 -15.37 3.55
C LYS A 38 2.73 -14.05 2.91
N GLY A 39 1.87 -13.26 3.59
CA GLY A 39 1.39 -11.97 3.10
C GLY A 39 0.39 -12.10 1.94
N ASN A 40 -0.11 -13.32 1.68
CA ASN A 40 -1.14 -13.57 0.67
C ASN A 40 -2.54 -13.27 1.23
N ASN A 41 -2.67 -12.09 1.83
CA ASN A 41 -3.80 -11.71 2.68
C ASN A 41 -4.73 -10.73 1.95
N GLY A 42 -4.58 -10.61 0.62
CA GLY A 42 -5.22 -9.56 -0.17
C GLY A 42 -4.76 -8.14 0.20
N LEU A 43 -3.66 -7.98 0.93
CA LEU A 43 -3.16 -6.67 1.37
C LEU A 43 -2.47 -5.92 0.23
N VAL A 44 -3.24 -5.06 -0.44
CA VAL A 44 -2.72 -4.13 -1.44
C VAL A 44 -2.09 -2.93 -0.72
N LYS A 45 -0.76 -2.78 -0.83
CA LYS A 45 -0.04 -1.59 -0.33
C LYS A 45 0.10 -0.57 -1.46
N HIS A 46 -0.56 0.58 -1.31
CA HIS A 46 -0.37 1.71 -2.20
C HIS A 46 0.91 2.47 -1.83
N LYS A 47 1.84 2.59 -2.79
CA LYS A 47 3.06 3.40 -2.67
C LYS A 47 2.93 4.62 -3.57
N TYR A 48 3.32 5.78 -3.06
CA TYR A 48 3.27 7.06 -3.80
C TYR A 48 4.65 7.69 -3.78
N ILE A 49 5.07 8.26 -4.92
CA ILE A 49 6.28 9.08 -5.05
C ILE A 49 5.84 10.46 -5.51
N THR A 50 6.39 11.50 -4.91
CA THR A 50 6.14 12.90 -5.29
C THR A 50 7.48 13.61 -5.40
N PHE A 51 7.78 14.10 -6.59
CA PHE A 51 8.96 14.90 -6.87
C PHE A 51 8.56 16.32 -7.26
N THR A 52 9.44 17.28 -6.96
CA THR A 52 9.28 18.69 -7.28
C THR A 52 10.52 19.19 -7.99
N VAL A 53 10.40 20.32 -8.70
CA VAL A 53 11.53 21.01 -9.32
C VAL A 53 11.44 22.49 -9.03
N GLU A 54 12.57 23.12 -8.78
CA GLU A 54 12.71 24.57 -8.80
C GLU A 54 13.13 25.00 -10.20
N ALA A 55 12.50 26.05 -10.73
CA ALA A 55 12.84 26.61 -12.03
C ALA A 55 12.39 28.07 -12.11
N ASP A 56 13.09 28.85 -12.93
CA ASP A 56 12.87 30.30 -13.08
C ASP A 56 11.49 30.66 -13.65
N ASN A 57 10.87 29.72 -14.36
CA ASN A 57 9.54 29.90 -14.94
C ASN A 57 8.77 28.59 -15.10
N LYS A 58 7.46 28.73 -15.29
CA LYS A 58 6.51 27.62 -15.42
C LYS A 58 6.84 26.67 -16.59
N ALA A 59 7.33 27.19 -17.72
CA ALA A 59 7.65 26.36 -18.89
C ALA A 59 8.86 25.46 -18.62
N ALA A 60 9.91 26.02 -18.01
CA ALA A 60 11.09 25.28 -17.58
C ALA A 60 10.75 24.22 -16.52
N ALA A 61 9.92 24.57 -15.53
CA ALA A 61 9.44 23.61 -14.53
C ALA A 61 8.70 22.44 -15.17
N LYS A 62 7.78 22.71 -16.10
CA LYS A 62 7.01 21.68 -16.80
C LYS A 62 7.91 20.75 -17.62
N SER A 63 8.88 21.31 -18.32
CA SER A 63 9.85 20.52 -19.11
C SER A 63 10.69 19.59 -18.21
N ARG A 64 11.20 20.10 -17.08
CA ARG A 64 11.97 19.30 -16.12
C ARG A 64 11.13 18.19 -15.49
N LEU A 65 9.91 18.49 -15.06
CA LEU A 65 8.99 17.50 -14.49
C LEU A 65 8.67 16.37 -15.48
N SER A 66 8.39 16.71 -16.74
CA SER A 66 8.07 15.71 -17.78
C SER A 66 9.24 14.76 -18.06
N ARG A 67 10.48 15.26 -17.98
CA ARG A 67 11.68 14.42 -18.11
C ARG A 67 11.82 13.46 -16.92
N ILE A 68 11.71 13.98 -15.70
CA ILE A 68 11.78 13.16 -14.48
C ILE A 68 10.68 12.09 -14.49
N GLU A 69 9.45 12.46 -14.85
CA GLU A 69 8.32 11.53 -14.96
C GLU A 69 8.65 10.37 -15.93
N THR A 70 9.19 10.69 -17.09
CA THR A 70 9.58 9.70 -18.10
C THR A 70 10.67 8.76 -17.56
N ASP A 71 11.70 9.31 -16.93
CA ASP A 71 12.82 8.53 -16.37
C ASP A 71 12.35 7.60 -15.25
N VAL A 72 11.48 8.09 -14.37
CA VAL A 72 10.85 7.29 -13.30
C VAL A 72 10.03 6.15 -13.88
N PHE A 73 9.20 6.40 -14.90
CA PHE A 73 8.42 5.34 -15.56
C PHE A 73 9.29 4.29 -16.24
N ASN A 74 10.37 4.71 -16.91
CA ASN A 74 11.31 3.80 -17.53
C ASN A 74 11.97 2.88 -16.50
N ASN A 75 12.42 3.44 -15.36
CA ASN A 75 12.98 2.65 -14.27
C ASN A 75 11.97 1.65 -13.69
N PHE A 76 10.71 2.06 -13.51
CA PHE A 76 9.68 1.12 -13.05
C PHE A 76 9.38 0.00 -14.04
N LYS A 77 9.38 0.31 -15.35
CA LYS A 77 9.20 -0.70 -16.38
C LYS A 77 10.30 -1.76 -16.33
N VAL A 78 11.56 -1.38 -16.11
CA VAL A 78 12.69 -2.32 -15.94
C VAL A 78 12.49 -3.21 -14.71
N LEU A 79 11.91 -2.67 -13.64
CA LEU A 79 11.60 -3.41 -12.42
C LEU A 79 10.33 -4.28 -12.52
N GLY A 80 9.66 -4.32 -13.67
CA GLY A 80 8.39 -5.03 -13.86
C GLY A 80 7.22 -4.40 -13.08
N VAL A 81 7.35 -3.13 -12.70
CA VAL A 81 6.33 -2.39 -11.94
C VAL A 81 5.54 -1.50 -12.90
N THR A 82 4.22 -1.61 -12.86
CA THR A 82 3.33 -0.66 -13.53
C THR A 82 3.00 0.49 -12.56
N ALA A 83 3.35 1.70 -12.95
CA ALA A 83 2.97 2.93 -12.24
C ALA A 83 2.07 3.79 -13.13
N ARG A 84 1.29 4.68 -12.52
CA ARG A 84 0.46 5.67 -13.24
C ARG A 84 0.58 7.05 -12.59
N PRO A 85 0.52 8.14 -13.37
CA PRO A 85 0.44 9.47 -12.79
C PRO A 85 -0.93 9.70 -12.14
N LEU A 86 -0.98 10.58 -11.15
CA LEU A 86 -2.21 10.99 -10.48
C LEU A 86 -2.55 12.43 -10.85
N SER A 87 -3.82 12.66 -11.18
CA SER A 87 -4.37 14.02 -11.31
C SER A 87 -4.35 14.77 -9.97
N GLY A 88 -4.48 16.09 -10.01
CA GLY A 88 -4.58 16.90 -8.80
C GLY A 88 -5.73 16.46 -7.87
N TYR A 89 -6.88 16.10 -8.45
CA TYR A 89 -8.03 15.61 -7.70
C TYR A 89 -7.74 14.25 -7.03
N GLU A 90 -7.13 13.31 -7.75
CA GLU A 90 -6.76 12.01 -7.18
C GLU A 90 -5.72 12.15 -6.07
N ARG A 91 -4.73 13.05 -6.24
CA ARG A 91 -3.75 13.37 -5.19
C ARG A 91 -4.44 13.92 -3.95
N LEU A 92 -5.39 14.85 -4.11
CA LEU A 92 -6.17 15.39 -2.99
C LEU A 92 -7.00 14.29 -2.31
N LYS A 93 -7.63 13.39 -3.08
CA LYS A 93 -8.37 12.26 -2.51
C LYS A 93 -7.48 11.31 -1.72
N VAL A 94 -6.26 11.03 -2.21
CA VAL A 94 -5.27 10.21 -1.49
C VAL A 94 -4.80 10.90 -0.22
N LEU A 95 -4.50 12.20 -0.29
CA LEU A 95 -4.09 12.99 0.88
C LEU A 95 -5.21 13.09 1.91
N HIS A 96 -6.45 13.31 1.47
CA HIS A 96 -7.60 13.46 2.36
C HIS A 96 -8.08 12.12 2.94
N GLY A 97 -8.13 11.06 2.12
CA GLY A 97 -8.60 9.73 2.53
C GLY A 97 -7.56 8.89 3.28
N GLY A 98 -6.27 9.22 3.14
CA GLY A 98 -5.16 8.51 3.78
C GLY A 98 -4.73 9.08 5.14
N ILE A 99 -5.30 10.22 5.57
CA ILE A 99 -4.99 10.83 6.86
C ILE A 99 -6.04 10.40 7.89
N PRO A 100 -5.67 9.64 8.94
CA PRO A 100 -6.56 9.40 10.07
C PRO A 100 -6.95 10.74 10.72
N PRO A 101 -8.16 10.91 11.27
CA PRO A 101 -8.53 12.14 11.96
C PRO A 101 -7.54 12.43 13.10
N GLY A 102 -6.81 13.55 12.98
CA GLY A 102 -5.76 13.96 13.91
C GLY A 102 -4.34 13.39 13.66
N GLY A 103 -4.13 12.59 12.61
CA GLY A 103 -2.84 12.00 12.28
C GLY A 103 -1.93 12.93 11.46
N ARG A 104 -0.68 13.13 11.88
CA ARG A 104 0.37 13.68 11.02
C ARG A 104 0.90 12.60 10.08
N ALA A 105 0.73 12.78 8.77
CA ALA A 105 1.41 11.96 7.79
C ALA A 105 2.88 12.42 7.68
N VAL A 106 3.82 11.55 8.03
CA VAL A 106 5.22 11.69 7.59
C VAL A 106 5.26 11.17 6.16
N LEU A 107 4.95 12.03 5.20
CA LEU A 107 5.26 11.76 3.80
C LEU A 107 6.77 11.96 3.65
N LEU A 108 7.50 10.87 3.42
CA LEU A 108 8.89 10.95 3.00
C LEU A 108 8.87 11.45 1.54
N PHE A 109 9.09 12.76 1.37
CA PHE A 109 9.44 13.34 0.08
C PHE A 109 10.90 12.97 -0.18
N LEU A 110 11.13 12.02 -1.08
CA LEU A 110 12.43 11.82 -1.72
C LEU A 110 12.43 12.55 -3.06
#